data_AF-A0A382BGG4-F1
#
_entry.id   AF-A0A382BGG4-F1
#
_cell.length_a   1.000
_cell.length_b   1.000
_cell.length_c   1.000
_cell.angle_alpha   90.00
_cell.angle_beta   90.00
_cell.angle_gamma   90.00
#
_symmetry.space_group_name_H-M   'P 1'
#
loop_
_entity.id
_entity.type
_entity.pdbx_description
1 polymer ?
#
loop_
_entity_poly.entity_id
_entity_poly.type
_entity_poly.pdbx_seq_one_letter_code
_entity_poly.pdbx_strand_id
1 'polypeptide(L)'
;MSKLWEDLKDNMKEWGTSAVEKAEEISRVAVAKGEEFTKISKIKIDIHQLQREKSKIYENLGKFTYHQAQDENLANFTGNTEFFLTISKIHKIN
;
A
#
# COMPACT_ATOMS: atom_id res chain seq x y z
N MET A 1 -32.54 54.85 3.41
CA MET A 1 -32.80 53.43 3.12
C MET A 1 -31.84 52.81 2.09
N SER A 2 -30.95 53.58 1.43
CA SER A 2 -30.00 53.05 0.44
C SER A 2 -28.75 52.38 1.05
N LYS A 3 -28.16 52.96 2.09
CA LYS A 3 -26.87 52.51 2.63
C LYS A 3 -26.90 51.11 3.26
N LEU A 4 -27.90 50.83 4.11
CA LEU A 4 -28.08 49.50 4.72
C LEU A 4 -28.32 48.38 3.69
N TRP A 5 -28.95 48.70 2.56
CA TRP A 5 -29.20 47.75 1.48
C TRP A 5 -27.96 47.48 0.64
N GLU A 6 -27.16 48.50 0.34
CA GLU A 6 -25.87 48.33 -0.33
C GLU A 6 -24.88 47.59 0.59
N ASP A 7 -24.80 47.93 1.88
CA ASP A 7 -23.94 47.21 2.85
C ASP A 7 -24.34 45.73 2.98
N LEU A 8 -25.63 45.40 2.92
CA LEU A 8 -26.12 44.01 2.91
C LEU A 8 -25.68 43.28 1.63
N LYS A 9 -25.83 43.94 0.47
CA LYS A 9 -25.49 43.39 -0.84
C LYS A 9 -23.99 43.14 -0.97
N ASP A 10 -23.16 44.05 -0.46
CA ASP A 10 -21.70 43.91 -0.46
C ASP A 10 -21.26 42.74 0.44
N ASN A 11 -21.81 42.64 1.66
CA ASN A 11 -21.54 41.51 2.55
C ASN A 11 -22.00 40.17 1.96
N MET A 12 -23.15 40.11 1.29
CA MET A 12 -23.62 38.90 0.62
C MET A 12 -22.69 38.49 -0.54
N LYS A 13 -22.14 39.46 -1.27
CA LYS A 13 -21.20 39.20 -2.35
C LYS A 13 -19.87 38.67 -1.81
N GLU A 14 -19.33 39.29 -0.77
CA GLU A 14 -18.12 38.82 -0.09
C GLU A 14 -18.31 37.43 0.52
N TRP A 15 -19.46 37.17 1.14
CA TRP A 15 -19.78 35.85 1.68
C TRP A 15 -19.88 34.78 0.59
N GLY A 16 -20.51 35.11 -0.54
CA GLY A 16 -20.59 34.22 -1.71
C GLY A 16 -19.20 33.89 -2.27
N THR A 17 -18.34 34.91 -2.44
CA THR A 17 -16.96 34.71 -2.90
C THR A 17 -16.14 33.89 -1.91
N SER A 18 -16.21 34.20 -0.61
CA SER A 18 -15.51 33.45 0.44
C SER A 18 -15.98 31.99 0.54
N ALA A 19 -17.27 31.73 0.36
CA ALA A 19 -17.82 30.38 0.35
C ALA A 19 -17.28 29.56 -0.84
N VAL A 20 -17.17 30.18 -2.02
CA VAL A 20 -16.61 29.54 -3.22
C VAL A 20 -15.13 29.23 -3.03
N GLU A 21 -14.33 30.20 -2.59
CA GLU A 21 -12.89 29.99 -2.34
C GLU A 21 -12.65 28.87 -1.31
N LYS A 22 -13.46 28.83 -0.24
CA LYS A 22 -13.37 27.77 0.76
C LYS A 22 -13.77 26.41 0.21
N ALA A 23 -14.80 26.34 -0.64
CA ALA A 23 -15.20 25.10 -1.30
C ALA A 23 -14.11 24.59 -2.26
N GLU A 24 -13.47 25.47 -3.02
CA GLU A 24 -12.33 25.13 -3.88
C GLU A 24 -11.15 24.61 -3.08
N GLU A 25 -10.81 25.25 -1.95
CA GLU A 25 -9.72 24.79 -1.10
C GLU A 25 -9.99 23.42 -0.48
N ILE A 26 -11.22 23.19 0.03
CA ILE A 26 -11.63 21.88 0.52
C ILE A 26 -11.53 20.83 -0.61
N SER A 27 -11.95 21.18 -1.83
CA SER A 27 -11.84 20.32 -3.00
C SER A 27 -10.38 19.96 -3.32
N ARG A 28 -9.47 20.96 -3.37
CA ARG A 28 -8.04 20.73 -3.59
C ARG A 28 -7.43 19.81 -2.54
N VAL A 29 -7.73 20.06 -1.25
CA VAL A 29 -7.24 19.23 -0.15
C VAL A 29 -7.78 17.80 -0.24
N ALA A 30 -9.05 17.63 -0.59
CA ALA A 30 -9.66 16.31 -0.77
C ALA A 30 -8.99 15.53 -1.91
N VAL A 31 -8.70 16.18 -3.03
CA VAL A 31 -7.98 15.58 -4.16
C VAL A 31 -6.57 15.16 -3.75
N ALA A 32 -5.81 16.05 -3.13
CA ALA A 32 -4.45 15.75 -2.68
C ALA A 32 -4.42 14.57 -1.69
N LYS A 33 -5.32 14.57 -0.71
CA LYS A 33 -5.47 13.44 0.24
C LYS A 33 -5.86 12.15 -0.47
N GLY A 34 -6.74 12.20 -1.48
CA GLY A 34 -7.13 11.04 -2.28
C GLY A 34 -5.96 10.44 -3.08
N GLU A 35 -5.10 11.28 -3.64
CA GLU A 35 -3.88 10.84 -4.34
C GLU A 35 -2.90 10.17 -3.38
N GLU A 36 -2.66 10.75 -2.20
CA GLU A 36 -1.81 10.17 -1.17
C GLU A 36 -2.36 8.82 -0.69
N PHE A 37 -3.67 8.73 -0.43
CA PHE A 37 -4.32 7.48 -0.02
C PHE A 37 -4.16 6.39 -1.08
N THR A 38 -4.24 6.76 -2.36
CA THR A 38 -4.03 5.86 -3.49
C THR A 38 -2.59 5.35 -3.55
N LYS A 39 -1.59 6.23 -3.36
CA LYS A 39 -0.17 5.84 -3.31
C LYS A 39 0.11 4.87 -2.17
N ILE A 40 -0.40 5.17 -0.96
CA ILE A 40 -0.29 4.29 0.21
C ILE A 40 -0.94 2.94 -0.05
N SER A 41 -2.13 2.93 -0.67
CA SER A 41 -2.85 1.69 -0.98
C SER A 41 -2.09 0.79 -1.94
N LYS A 42 -1.44 1.37 -2.98
CA LYS A 42 -0.56 0.62 -3.89
C LYS A 42 0.59 -0.04 -3.14
N ILE A 43 1.32 0.72 -2.32
CA ILE A 43 2.42 0.19 -1.50
C ILE A 43 1.94 -0.94 -0.59
N LYS A 44 0.77 -0.80 0.05
CA LYS A 44 0.21 -1.86 0.91
C LYS A 44 -0.10 -3.14 0.12
N ILE A 45 -0.65 -3.02 -1.09
CA ILE A 45 -0.90 -4.19 -1.96
C ILE A 45 0.41 -4.88 -2.32
N ASP A 46 1.44 -4.12 -2.69
CA ASP A 46 2.76 -4.66 -3.03
C ASP A 46 3.39 -5.39 -1.84
N ILE A 47 3.32 -4.81 -0.63
CA ILE A 47 3.78 -5.47 0.61
C ILE A 47 3.04 -6.79 0.82
N HIS A 48 1.71 -6.81 0.68
CA HIS A 48 0.94 -8.05 0.84
C HIS A 48 1.29 -9.09 -0.23
N GLN A 49 1.59 -8.66 -1.46
CA GLN A 49 2.03 -9.56 -2.52
C GLN A 49 3.39 -10.19 -2.20
N LEU A 50 4.36 -9.38 -1.77
CA LEU A 50 5.68 -9.86 -1.34
C LEU A 50 5.59 -10.80 -0.14
N GLN A 51 4.74 -10.49 0.84
CA GLN A 51 4.48 -11.38 1.98
C GLN A 51 3.92 -12.73 1.53
N ARG A 52 2.97 -12.76 0.60
CA ARG A 52 2.42 -14.01 0.04
C ARG A 52 3.48 -14.82 -0.69
N GLU A 53 4.32 -14.18 -1.49
CA GLU A 53 5.42 -14.84 -2.20
C GLU A 53 6.43 -15.45 -1.22
N LYS A 54 6.83 -14.69 -0.21
CA LYS A 54 7.69 -15.16 0.87
C LYS A 54 7.11 -16.38 1.58
N SER A 55 5.84 -16.34 1.97
CA SER A 55 5.15 -17.49 2.60
C SER A 55 5.15 -18.73 1.71
N LYS A 56 4.90 -18.57 0.40
CA LYS A 56 4.91 -19.69 -0.55
C LYS A 56 6.28 -20.34 -0.68
N ILE A 57 7.37 -19.56 -0.62
CA ILE A 57 8.72 -20.11 -0.68
C ILE A 57 9.05 -20.89 0.61
N TYR A 58 8.65 -20.38 1.78
CA TYR A 58 8.81 -21.14 3.03
C TYR A 58 7.97 -22.41 3.06
N GLU A 59 6.75 -22.38 2.56
CA GLU A 59 5.90 -23.58 2.42
C GLU A 59 6.56 -24.62 1.51
N ASN A 60 7.09 -24.20 0.37
CA ASN A 60 7.81 -25.07 -0.56
C ASN A 60 9.07 -25.67 0.09
N LEU A 61 9.84 -24.86 0.82
CA LEU A 61 11.00 -25.35 1.56
C LEU A 61 10.58 -26.39 2.61
N GLY A 62 9.53 -26.12 3.39
CA GLY A 62 9.00 -27.05 4.39
C GLY A 62 8.59 -28.38 3.76
N LYS A 63 7.82 -28.35 2.68
CA LYS A 63 7.42 -29.55 1.92
C LYS A 63 8.63 -30.32 1.41
N PHE A 64 9.60 -29.62 0.81
CA PHE A 64 10.83 -30.23 0.31
C PHE A 64 11.60 -30.94 1.43
N THR A 65 11.82 -30.26 2.56
CA THR A 65 12.54 -30.84 3.70
C THR A 65 11.78 -32.01 4.34
N TYR A 66 10.45 -31.94 4.38
CA TYR A 66 9.61 -33.04 4.86
C TYR A 66 9.75 -34.28 3.98
N HIS A 67 9.64 -34.12 2.65
CA HIS A 67 9.79 -35.24 1.70
C HIS A 67 11.20 -35.84 1.76
N GLN A 68 12.24 -35.01 1.80
CA GLN A 68 13.63 -35.47 1.95
C GLN A 68 13.84 -36.28 3.25
N ALA A 69 13.31 -35.79 4.38
CA ALA A 69 13.45 -36.48 5.65
C ALA A 69 12.61 -37.77 5.74
N GLN A 70 11.40 -37.78 5.18
CA GLN A 70 10.44 -38.87 5.32
C GLN A 70 10.60 -39.95 4.25
N ASP A 71 10.73 -39.55 2.99
CA ASP A 71 10.67 -40.46 1.84
C ASP A 71 12.08 -40.95 1.46
N GLU A 72 13.08 -40.09 1.61
CA GLU A 72 14.48 -40.38 1.25
C GLU A 72 15.36 -40.69 2.48
N ASN A 73 14.83 -40.53 3.70
CA ASN A 73 15.59 -40.61 4.97
C ASN A 73 16.87 -39.76 4.97
N LEU A 74 16.85 -38.67 4.21
CA LEU A 74 17.96 -37.77 3.98
C LEU A 74 17.73 -36.50 4.81
N ALA A 75 18.26 -36.51 6.03
CA ALA A 75 18.31 -35.34 6.91
C ALA A 75 19.51 -34.42 6.61
N ASN A 76 20.34 -34.77 5.62
CA ASN A 76 21.50 -34.00 5.21
C ASN A 76 21.22 -33.38 3.83
N PHE A 77 21.45 -32.06 3.70
CA PHE A 77 21.28 -31.32 2.45
C PHE A 77 22.61 -30.98 1.76
N THR A 78 23.69 -31.66 2.15
CA THR A 78 25.03 -31.38 1.59
C THR A 78 25.02 -31.75 0.11
N GLY A 79 25.41 -30.79 -0.74
CA GLY A 79 25.37 -30.99 -2.19
C GLY A 79 23.96 -30.95 -2.82
N ASN A 80 22.91 -30.67 -2.03
CA ASN A 80 21.55 -30.58 -2.55
C ASN A 80 21.31 -29.20 -3.19
N THR A 81 21.53 -29.12 -4.51
CA THR A 81 21.40 -27.88 -5.28
C THR A 81 20.02 -27.25 -5.15
N GLU A 82 18.95 -28.04 -5.12
CA GLU A 82 17.57 -27.55 -5.05
C GLU A 82 17.27 -26.88 -3.70
N PHE A 83 17.79 -27.46 -2.60
CA PHE A 83 17.74 -26.86 -1.28
C PHE A 83 18.41 -25.46 -1.28
N PHE A 84 19.65 -25.36 -1.75
CA PHE A 84 20.38 -24.08 -1.75
C PHE A 84 19.79 -23.04 -2.70
N LEU A 85 19.21 -23.46 -3.83
CA LEU A 85 18.45 -22.56 -4.70
C LEU A 85 17.22 -21.99 -4.00
N THR A 86 16.52 -22.80 -3.20
CA THR A 86 15.37 -22.36 -2.42
C THR A 86 15.78 -21.37 -1.32
N ILE A 87 16.86 -21.64 -0.59
CA ILE A 87 17.43 -20.71 0.41
C ILE A 87 17.85 -19.38 -0.25
N SER A 88 18.46 -19.44 -1.45
CA SER A 88 18.86 -18.26 -2.21
C SER A 88 17.67 -17.39 -2.62
N LYS A 89 16.54 -18.01 -3.00
CA LYS A 89 15.29 -17.28 -3.28
C LYS A 89 14.76 -16.56 -2.05
N ILE A 90 14.83 -17.19 -0.86
CA ILE A 90 14.45 -16.56 0.41
C ILE A 90 15.34 -15.33 0.70
N HIS A 91 16.65 -15.47 0.51
CA HIS A 91 17.60 -14.36 0.73
C HIS A 91 17.39 -13.18 -0.20
N LYS A 92 16.90 -13.40 -1.42
CA LYS A 92 16.62 -12.30 -2.38
C LYS A 92 15.37 -11.48 -2.03
N ILE A 93 14.48 -12.03 -1.20
CA ILE A 93 13.20 -11.41 -0.82
C ILE A 93 13.26 -10.83 0.61
N ASN A 94 14.30 -11.14 1.37
CA ASN A 94 14.63 -10.52 2.65
C ASN A 94 15.53 -9.30 2.45
#